data_AF-A0A2Z6NXH7-F1
#
_entry.id   AF-A0A2Z6NXH7-F1
#
_cell.length_a   1.000
_cell.length_b   1.000
_cell.length_c   1.000
_cell.angle_alpha   90.00
_cell.angle_beta   90.00
_cell.angle_gamma   90.00
#
_symmetry.space_group_name_H-M   'P 1'
#
loop_
_entity.id
_entity.type
_entity.pdbx_description
1 polymer ?
#
loop_
_entity_poly.entity_id
_entity_poly.type
_entity_poly.pdbx_seq_one_letter_code
_entity_poly.pdbx_strand_id
1 'polypeptide(L)'
;VHERYVTRLRKKLQFEERKQSNQRRVLSDSESVRWLNHAVENIWPICMEQIASQKILLPIIPWFLEKYKPWTAKEAIVQHLYLGRNPPLITDMRVLRQTDDDHLVLELGMNFLTADDMSAILAVKLRKRLGFGMTAKLHITGMHVEGKVLVGVKFLKTWPFLGRLRVCFVEPPYFQMTVKPIFTHGLDVTELPGIAGWLDKLLSIAFEQTLVEPNMLVVDVEKFVSPEQEPWFKVDEKDPVAYAKIEIVEAADMKPSDLNGFADPYVKGHLGGYRFRTKIQKKTLAPKWQEEFRIPIITWDSNNVLVIEVRDKDRFYDDILGINFISTWLIGVCASS
;
A
#
# COMPACT_ATOMS: atom_id res chain seq x y z
N VAL A 1 -5.87 28.11 -56.87
CA VAL A 1 -6.73 26.98 -56.40
C VAL A 1 -6.09 26.25 -55.21
N HIS A 2 -4.79 25.96 -55.26
CA HIS A 2 -4.05 25.25 -54.20
C HIS A 2 -4.03 25.98 -52.84
N GLU A 3 -3.81 27.30 -52.80
CA GLU A 3 -3.78 28.06 -51.54
C GLU A 3 -5.12 28.04 -50.78
N ARG A 4 -6.25 28.20 -51.48
CA ARG A 4 -7.58 28.14 -50.86
C ARG A 4 -7.87 26.76 -50.27
N TYR A 5 -7.35 25.70 -50.88
CA TYR A 5 -7.46 24.33 -50.37
C TYR A 5 -6.63 24.15 -49.09
N VAL A 6 -5.38 24.62 -49.10
CA VAL A 6 -4.48 24.57 -47.93
C VAL A 6 -5.06 25.37 -46.75
N THR A 7 -5.63 26.56 -46.99
CA THR A 7 -6.28 27.36 -45.93
C THR A 7 -7.51 26.67 -45.35
N ARG A 8 -8.34 26.03 -46.19
CA ARG A 8 -9.50 25.26 -45.73
C ARG A 8 -9.09 24.04 -44.92
N LEU A 9 -8.05 23.32 -45.35
CA LEU A 9 -7.53 22.17 -44.64
C LEU A 9 -6.96 22.56 -43.27
N ARG A 10 -6.17 23.65 -43.18
CA ARG A 10 -5.67 24.17 -41.89
C ARG A 10 -6.78 24.56 -40.93
N LYS A 11 -7.82 25.25 -41.41
CA LYS A 11 -8.97 25.62 -40.56
C LYS A 11 -9.74 24.40 -40.07
N LYS A 12 -9.87 23.36 -40.90
CA LYS A 12 -10.53 22.10 -40.51
C LYS A 12 -9.71 21.33 -39.47
N LEU A 13 -8.40 21.23 -39.67
CA LEU A 13 -7.47 20.63 -38.69
C LEU A 13 -7.51 21.38 -37.35
N GLN A 14 -7.42 22.71 -37.35
CA GLN A 14 -7.52 23.50 -36.12
C GLN A 14 -8.88 23.34 -35.42
N PHE A 15 -9.97 23.20 -36.18
CA PHE A 15 -11.29 22.95 -35.61
C PHE A 15 -11.39 21.54 -35.02
N GLU A 16 -10.86 20.52 -35.69
CA GLU A 16 -10.82 19.15 -35.20
C GLU A 16 -9.91 19.00 -33.98
N GLU A 17 -8.75 19.67 -33.95
CA GLU A 17 -7.86 19.75 -32.78
C GLU A 17 -8.56 20.46 -31.61
N ARG A 18 -9.24 21.58 -31.83
CA ARG A 18 -10.03 22.25 -30.79
C ARG A 18 -11.19 21.38 -30.30
N LYS A 19 -11.85 20.66 -31.20
CA LYS A 19 -12.93 19.73 -30.86
C LYS A 19 -12.40 18.54 -30.05
N GLN A 20 -11.27 17.96 -30.43
CA GLN A 20 -10.60 16.89 -29.66
C GLN A 20 -10.06 17.41 -28.33
N SER A 21 -9.49 18.60 -28.27
CA SER A 21 -9.04 19.25 -27.03
C SER A 21 -10.23 19.51 -26.10
N ASN A 22 -11.34 20.02 -26.61
CA ASN A 22 -12.56 20.21 -25.84
C ASN A 22 -13.18 18.87 -25.42
N GLN A 23 -13.17 17.84 -26.27
CA GLN A 23 -13.62 16.49 -25.89
C GLN A 23 -12.73 15.87 -24.82
N ARG A 24 -11.41 16.07 -24.88
CA ARG A 24 -10.46 15.66 -23.82
C ARG A 24 -10.72 16.42 -22.53
N ARG A 25 -11.04 17.72 -22.59
CA ARG A 25 -11.44 18.53 -21.43
C ARG A 25 -12.76 18.07 -20.80
N VAL A 26 -13.72 17.65 -21.62
CA VAL A 26 -15.01 17.07 -21.16
C VAL A 26 -14.82 15.67 -20.54
N LEU A 27 -13.80 14.92 -20.96
CA LEU A 27 -13.43 13.64 -20.34
C LEU A 27 -12.52 13.82 -19.09
N SER A 28 -11.96 15.01 -18.88
CA SER A 28 -11.04 15.36 -17.79
C SER A 28 -11.67 16.37 -16.83
N ASP A 29 -12.80 16.05 -16.21
CA ASP A 29 -13.49 16.84 -15.16
C ASP A 29 -12.62 17.09 -13.88
N SER A 30 -11.31 16.88 -13.96
CA SER A 30 -10.33 17.26 -12.94
C SER A 30 -10.10 18.77 -12.94
N GLU A 31 -10.36 19.40 -11.80
CA GLU A 31 -10.14 20.82 -11.59
C GLU A 31 -8.70 21.10 -11.13
N SER A 32 -8.16 22.26 -11.51
CA SER A 32 -6.85 22.70 -11.02
C SER A 32 -6.99 23.27 -9.60
N VAL A 33 -6.23 22.74 -8.65
CA VAL A 33 -6.29 23.13 -7.23
C VAL A 33 -5.15 24.05 -6.80
N ARG A 34 -4.76 24.98 -7.68
CA ARG A 34 -3.61 25.88 -7.42
C ARG A 34 -3.75 26.69 -6.14
N TRP A 35 -4.96 27.18 -5.85
CA TRP A 35 -5.23 27.95 -4.63
C TRP A 35 -5.00 27.10 -3.37
N LEU A 36 -5.38 25.82 -3.42
CA LEU A 36 -5.24 24.89 -2.30
C LEU A 36 -3.77 24.57 -2.07
N ASN A 37 -3.02 24.29 -3.14
CA ASN A 37 -1.57 24.09 -3.03
C ASN A 37 -0.87 25.32 -2.45
N HIS A 38 -1.23 26.53 -2.89
CA HIS A 38 -0.67 27.76 -2.33
C HIS A 38 -1.04 27.92 -0.85
N ALA A 39 -2.28 27.63 -0.44
CA ALA A 39 -2.68 27.68 0.96
C ALA A 39 -1.92 26.66 1.82
N VAL A 40 -1.80 25.41 1.35
CA VAL A 40 -1.06 24.35 2.04
C VAL A 40 0.42 24.73 2.17
N GLU A 41 1.05 25.27 1.12
CA GLU A 41 2.45 25.73 1.16
C GLU A 41 2.72 26.77 2.24
N ASN A 42 1.80 27.72 2.43
CA ASN A 42 1.93 28.75 3.46
C ASN A 42 1.67 28.21 4.87
N ILE A 43 0.71 27.30 5.04
CA ILE A 43 0.27 26.82 6.36
C ILE A 43 1.10 25.61 6.83
N TRP A 44 1.71 24.85 5.91
CA TRP A 44 2.55 23.69 6.18
C TRP A 44 3.62 23.92 7.25
N PRO A 45 4.54 24.88 7.09
CA PRO A 45 5.56 25.13 8.10
C PRO A 45 5.01 25.75 9.40
N ILE A 46 3.80 26.31 9.38
CA ILE A 46 3.19 26.98 10.54
C ILE A 46 2.60 25.96 11.51
N CYS A 47 1.83 24.99 11.01
CA CYS A 47 1.17 24.01 11.86
C CYS A 47 0.85 22.67 11.19
N MET A 48 0.65 22.65 9.87
CA MET A 48 0.15 21.45 9.18
C MET A 48 1.16 20.30 9.17
N GLU A 49 2.48 20.59 9.12
CA GLU A 49 3.51 19.56 9.31
C GLU A 49 3.38 18.91 10.68
N GLN A 50 3.28 19.71 11.75
CA GLN A 50 3.21 19.21 13.12
C GLN A 50 1.92 18.41 13.37
N ILE A 51 0.80 18.83 12.79
CA ILE A 51 -0.46 18.09 12.84
C ILE A 51 -0.30 16.75 12.10
N ALA A 52 0.23 16.77 10.88
CA ALA A 52 0.43 15.57 10.08
C ALA A 52 1.38 14.57 10.76
N SER A 53 2.53 15.02 11.25
CA SER A 53 3.51 14.15 11.89
C SER A 53 3.05 13.69 13.28
N GLN A 54 2.68 14.61 14.17
CA GLN A 54 2.44 14.30 15.59
C GLN A 54 1.02 13.85 15.90
N LYS A 55 0.01 14.44 15.24
CA LYS A 55 -1.41 14.18 15.56
C LYS A 55 -2.01 13.09 14.68
N ILE A 56 -1.57 12.96 13.44
CA ILE A 56 -2.12 12.00 12.48
C ILE A 56 -1.23 10.75 12.37
N LEU A 57 0.02 10.89 11.95
CA LEU A 57 0.87 9.74 11.64
C LEU A 57 1.40 9.03 12.90
N LEU A 58 1.82 9.77 13.93
CA LEU A 58 2.40 9.16 15.14
C LEU A 58 1.43 8.21 15.86
N PRO A 59 0.11 8.45 15.95
CA PRO A 59 -0.85 7.47 16.47
C PRO A 59 -1.12 6.27 15.54
N ILE A 60 -1.01 6.46 14.23
CA ILE A 60 -1.33 5.45 13.22
C ILE A 60 -0.17 4.47 13.01
N ILE A 61 1.06 4.96 12.90
CA ILE A 61 2.24 4.15 12.57
C ILE A 61 2.45 2.98 13.56
N PRO A 62 2.33 3.13 14.90
CA PRO A 62 2.50 2.04 15.84
C PRO A 62 1.57 0.84 15.58
N TRP A 63 0.34 1.10 15.13
CA TRP A 63 -0.59 0.03 14.76
C TRP A 63 -0.04 -0.81 13.60
N PHE A 64 0.50 -0.16 12.57
CA PHE A 64 1.14 -0.82 11.43
C PHE A 64 2.40 -1.58 11.81
N LEU A 65 3.25 -0.97 12.63
CA LEU A 65 4.49 -1.59 13.10
C LEU A 65 4.19 -2.85 13.90
N GLU A 66 3.16 -2.85 14.74
CA GLU A 66 2.80 -4.02 15.55
C GLU A 66 2.14 -5.13 14.71
N LYS A 67 1.26 -4.77 13.76
CA LYS A 67 0.60 -5.72 12.86
C LYS A 67 1.58 -6.41 11.90
N TYR A 68 2.60 -5.69 11.43
CA TYR A 68 3.50 -6.16 10.37
C TYR A 68 4.98 -6.26 10.79
N LYS A 69 5.27 -6.36 12.10
CA LYS A 69 6.65 -6.53 12.58
C LYS A 69 7.32 -7.81 12.04
N PRO A 70 8.64 -7.79 11.79
CA PRO A 70 9.34 -8.97 11.35
C PRO A 70 9.51 -9.92 12.52
N TRP A 71 9.66 -11.21 12.23
CA TRP A 71 9.86 -12.26 13.23
C TRP A 71 11.09 -12.02 14.14
N THR A 72 12.06 -11.24 13.67
CA THR A 72 13.29 -10.85 14.38
C THR A 72 13.06 -9.76 15.41
N ALA A 73 12.06 -8.90 15.20
CA ALA A 73 11.73 -7.82 16.11
C ALA A 73 10.86 -8.33 17.27
N LYS A 74 11.17 -7.84 18.47
CA LYS A 74 10.29 -7.93 19.62
C LYS A 74 9.29 -6.78 19.61
N GLU A 75 9.79 -5.59 19.31
CA GLU A 75 9.10 -4.30 19.45
C GLU A 75 9.72 -3.29 18.48
N ALA A 76 8.91 -2.38 17.93
CA ALA A 76 9.34 -1.31 17.05
C ALA A 76 8.61 -0.01 17.42
N ILE A 77 9.35 1.08 17.62
CA ILE A 77 8.83 2.35 18.13
C ILE A 77 9.37 3.51 17.29
N VAL A 78 8.49 4.42 16.89
CA VAL A 78 8.88 5.70 16.29
C VAL A 78 9.34 6.64 17.40
N GLN A 79 10.63 6.99 17.41
CA GLN A 79 11.21 7.91 18.38
C GLN A 79 11.10 9.37 17.95
N HIS A 80 11.16 9.61 16.64
CA HIS A 80 11.08 10.93 16.05
C HIS A 80 10.42 10.83 14.68
N LEU A 81 9.58 11.80 14.36
CA LEU A 81 8.95 11.91 13.05
C LEU A 81 8.81 13.39 12.70
N TYR A 82 9.49 13.80 11.64
CA TYR A 82 9.40 15.11 11.03
C TYR A 82 9.33 14.93 9.51
N LEU A 83 8.31 15.48 8.87
CA LEU A 83 8.03 15.24 7.45
C LEU A 83 8.77 16.19 6.49
N GLY A 84 9.46 17.19 7.03
CA GLY A 84 10.18 18.21 6.25
C GLY A 84 9.35 19.44 5.95
N ARG A 85 9.99 20.46 5.38
CA ARG A 85 9.35 21.77 5.10
C ARG A 85 8.48 21.80 3.86
N ASN A 86 8.66 20.86 2.94
CA ASN A 86 7.86 20.82 1.72
C ASN A 86 6.51 20.14 2.00
N PRO A 87 5.38 20.72 1.56
CA PRO A 87 4.07 20.08 1.66
C PRO A 87 3.83 19.03 0.56
N PRO A 88 2.79 18.18 0.71
CA PRO A 88 2.26 17.41 -0.41
C PRO A 88 1.62 18.33 -1.46
N LEU A 89 1.85 18.01 -2.74
CA LEU A 89 1.25 18.69 -3.89
C LEU A 89 0.02 17.91 -4.35
N ILE A 90 -1.11 18.59 -4.51
CA ILE A 90 -2.31 18.01 -5.11
C ILE A 90 -2.31 18.36 -6.60
N THR A 91 -2.23 17.33 -7.46
CA THR A 91 -2.11 17.48 -8.91
C THR A 91 -3.45 17.76 -9.58
N ASP A 92 -4.47 17.04 -9.14
CA ASP A 92 -5.83 17.09 -9.67
C ASP A 92 -6.84 16.75 -8.57
N MET A 93 -8.05 17.30 -8.70
CA MET A 93 -9.17 16.99 -7.82
C MET A 93 -10.43 16.84 -8.67
N ARG A 94 -11.20 15.78 -8.43
CA ARG A 94 -12.52 15.57 -9.04
C ARG A 94 -13.52 15.04 -8.02
N VAL A 95 -14.79 15.39 -8.24
CA VAL A 95 -15.91 14.86 -7.45
C VAL A 95 -16.45 13.60 -8.13
N LEU A 96 -16.50 12.49 -7.40
CA LEU A 96 -17.09 11.25 -7.89
C LEU A 96 -18.59 11.20 -7.59
N ARG A 97 -19.37 10.76 -8.58
CA ARG A 97 -20.82 10.52 -8.44
C ARG A 97 -21.04 9.08 -7.97
N GLN A 98 -20.75 8.82 -6.70
CA GLN A 98 -21.00 7.52 -6.06
C GLN A 98 -21.68 7.77 -4.71
N THR A 99 -22.81 7.12 -4.47
CA THR A 99 -23.66 7.35 -3.28
C THR A 99 -24.12 6.03 -2.71
N ASP A 100 -23.29 5.43 -1.85
CA ASP A 100 -23.70 4.27 -1.04
C ASP A 100 -23.83 4.62 0.47
N ASP A 101 -23.09 5.60 1.01
CA ASP A 101 -23.23 6.11 2.41
C ASP A 101 -22.55 7.49 2.67
N ASP A 102 -21.61 7.92 1.83
CA ASP A 102 -20.96 9.23 1.96
C ASP A 102 -21.73 10.33 1.20
N HIS A 103 -21.69 11.56 1.74
CA HIS A 103 -22.34 12.71 1.11
C HIS A 103 -21.50 13.33 -0.01
N LEU A 104 -20.17 13.20 0.08
CA LEU A 104 -19.22 13.70 -0.91
C LEU A 104 -18.07 12.71 -1.05
N VAL A 105 -17.71 12.38 -2.29
CA VAL A 105 -16.54 11.55 -2.61
C VAL A 105 -15.63 12.35 -3.53
N LEU A 106 -14.39 12.54 -3.11
CA LEU A 106 -13.35 13.25 -3.86
C LEU A 106 -12.28 12.26 -4.29
N GLU A 107 -11.83 12.34 -5.53
CA GLU A 107 -10.57 11.73 -5.97
C GLU A 107 -9.52 12.83 -6.15
N LEU A 108 -8.36 12.62 -5.54
CA LEU A 108 -7.25 13.57 -5.46
C LEU A 108 -5.99 12.91 -5.98
N GLY A 109 -5.38 13.47 -7.03
CA GLY A 109 -4.00 13.13 -7.35
C GLY A 109 -3.06 13.80 -6.34
N MET A 110 -2.19 13.02 -5.72
CA MET A 110 -1.24 13.48 -4.70
C MET A 110 0.18 13.11 -5.09
N ASN A 111 1.09 14.08 -5.00
CA ASN A 111 2.53 13.87 -5.09
C ASN A 111 3.21 14.55 -3.90
N PHE A 112 3.81 13.75 -3.02
CA PHE A 112 4.49 14.23 -1.84
C PHE A 112 5.96 13.85 -1.88
N LEU A 113 6.79 14.82 -2.27
CA LEU A 113 8.25 14.70 -2.25
C LEU A 113 8.79 15.54 -1.08
N THR A 114 9.31 14.87 -0.05
CA THR A 114 9.82 15.55 1.14
C THR A 114 11.12 16.29 0.86
N ALA A 115 11.36 17.39 1.59
CA ALA A 115 12.63 18.09 1.56
C ALA A 115 13.77 17.27 2.20
N ASP A 116 15.02 17.70 1.98
CA ASP A 116 16.22 17.06 2.53
C ASP A 116 16.29 17.08 4.07
N ASP A 117 15.50 17.93 4.72
CA ASP A 117 15.43 18.05 6.18
C ASP A 117 14.43 17.10 6.84
N MET A 118 13.70 16.31 6.05
CA MET A 118 12.84 15.24 6.55
C MET A 118 13.64 14.22 7.35
N SER A 119 13.13 13.84 8.52
CA SER A 119 13.83 12.96 9.44
C SER A 119 12.87 12.17 10.31
N ALA A 120 12.88 10.85 10.16
CA ALA A 120 12.22 9.95 11.10
C ALA A 120 13.20 8.93 11.68
N ILE A 121 13.06 8.64 12.98
CA ILE A 121 13.91 7.67 13.68
C ILE A 121 13.02 6.54 14.20
N LEU A 122 13.23 5.34 13.66
CA LEU A 122 12.57 4.12 14.07
C LEU A 122 13.54 3.27 14.89
N ALA A 123 13.19 2.98 16.15
CA ALA A 123 13.95 2.10 17.01
C ALA A 123 13.31 0.71 17.03
N VAL A 124 14.07 -0.32 16.68
CA VAL A 124 13.63 -1.71 16.61
C VAL A 124 14.41 -2.52 17.64
N LYS A 125 13.70 -3.08 18.62
CA LYS A 125 14.27 -3.95 19.65
C LYS A 125 14.26 -5.39 19.16
N LEU A 126 15.43 -5.98 19.04
CA LEU A 126 15.58 -7.36 18.58
C LEU A 126 15.24 -8.38 19.67
N ARG A 127 14.79 -9.57 19.26
CA ARG A 127 14.59 -10.68 20.19
C ARG A 127 15.92 -11.16 20.75
N LYS A 128 15.95 -11.50 22.05
CA LYS A 128 17.15 -11.97 22.77
C LYS A 128 17.87 -13.14 22.08
N ARG A 129 17.11 -14.07 21.50
CA ARG A 129 17.65 -15.25 20.80
C ARG A 129 18.44 -14.94 19.52
N LEU A 130 18.28 -13.75 18.95
CA LEU A 130 18.81 -13.42 17.62
C LEU A 130 19.74 -12.20 17.63
N GLY A 131 19.53 -11.26 18.56
CA GLY A 131 20.34 -10.04 18.66
C GLY A 131 20.62 -9.63 20.11
N PHE A 132 20.60 -10.57 21.06
CA PHE A 132 20.91 -10.29 22.48
C PHE A 132 20.05 -9.19 23.15
N GLY A 133 18.93 -8.81 22.53
CA GLY A 133 18.09 -7.71 23.01
C GLY A 133 18.58 -6.31 22.61
N MET A 134 19.53 -6.21 21.68
CA MET A 134 20.02 -4.95 21.15
C MET A 134 18.89 -4.15 20.48
N THR A 135 19.05 -2.83 20.47
CA THR A 135 18.13 -1.91 19.79
C THR A 135 18.82 -1.34 18.56
N ALA A 136 18.29 -1.65 17.39
CA ALA A 136 18.72 -1.07 16.12
C ALA A 136 17.94 0.24 15.90
N LYS A 137 18.65 1.32 15.52
CA LYS A 137 18.03 2.59 15.16
C LYS A 137 18.13 2.78 13.66
N LEU A 138 17.01 3.07 13.02
CA LEU A 138 16.89 3.32 11.59
C LEU A 138 16.51 4.79 11.40
N HIS A 139 17.33 5.51 10.66
CA HIS A 139 17.06 6.86 10.19
C HIS A 139 16.40 6.79 8.81
N ILE A 140 15.23 7.37 8.67
CA ILE A 140 14.46 7.40 7.44
C ILE A 140 14.49 8.82 6.91
N THR A 141 14.81 8.95 5.63
CA THR A 141 15.01 10.23 4.91
C THR A 141 14.48 10.13 3.49
N GLY A 142 14.22 11.27 2.85
CA GLY A 142 13.90 11.34 1.41
C GLY A 142 12.69 10.50 1.02
N MET A 143 11.54 10.77 1.63
CA MET A 143 10.29 10.08 1.32
C MET A 143 9.63 10.70 0.08
N HIS A 144 9.18 9.84 -0.82
CA HIS A 144 8.38 10.20 -1.99
C HIS A 144 7.16 9.30 -2.05
N VAL A 145 5.97 9.91 -2.06
CA VAL A 145 4.69 9.21 -2.21
C VAL A 145 3.94 9.83 -3.37
N GLU A 146 3.54 9.04 -4.35
CA GLU A 146 2.75 9.49 -5.49
C GLU A 146 1.61 8.51 -5.76
N GLY A 147 0.40 9.02 -5.89
CA GLY A 147 -0.77 8.19 -6.14
C GLY A 147 -2.07 8.96 -6.08
N LYS A 148 -3.16 8.26 -6.42
CA LYS A 148 -4.52 8.80 -6.35
C LYS A 148 -5.18 8.41 -5.04
N VAL A 149 -5.68 9.40 -4.32
CA VAL A 149 -6.34 9.25 -3.02
C VAL A 149 -7.84 9.49 -3.19
N LEU A 150 -8.65 8.57 -2.70
CA LEU A 150 -10.09 8.73 -2.52
C LEU A 150 -10.38 9.25 -1.12
N VAL A 151 -11.21 10.27 -1.03
CA VAL A 151 -11.68 10.85 0.22
C VAL A 151 -13.20 10.89 0.22
N GLY A 152 -13.80 10.00 0.99
CA GLY A 152 -15.23 10.01 1.32
C GLY A 152 -15.50 10.88 2.54
N VAL A 153 -16.55 11.71 2.48
CA VAL A 153 -16.91 12.66 3.53
C VAL A 153 -18.37 12.50 3.92
N LYS A 154 -18.61 12.39 5.23
CA LYS A 154 -19.94 12.46 5.84
C LYS A 154 -20.07 13.73 6.67
N PHE A 155 -21.06 14.56 6.32
CA PHE A 155 -21.30 15.84 6.99
C PHE A 155 -22.25 15.72 8.19
N LEU A 156 -22.07 16.61 9.15
CA LEU A 156 -22.91 16.80 10.33
C LEU A 156 -23.64 18.16 10.25
N LYS A 157 -24.72 18.29 11.01
CA LYS A 157 -25.47 19.55 11.13
C LYS A 157 -24.83 20.54 12.11
N THR A 158 -23.98 20.07 13.00
CA THR A 158 -23.33 20.83 14.07
C THR A 158 -21.81 20.81 13.90
N TRP A 159 -21.12 21.77 14.51
CA TRP A 159 -19.65 21.78 14.58
C TRP A 159 -19.13 20.41 15.08
N PRO A 160 -18.09 19.81 14.44
CA PRO A 160 -17.18 20.35 13.43
C PRO A 160 -17.66 20.26 11.97
N PHE A 161 -18.95 19.97 11.73
CA PHE A 161 -19.61 19.80 10.41
C PHE A 161 -19.11 18.63 9.56
N LEU A 162 -17.94 18.08 9.87
CA LEU A 162 -17.40 16.84 9.34
C LEU A 162 -17.56 15.78 10.43
N GLY A 163 -18.26 14.68 10.14
CA GLY A 163 -18.41 13.58 11.08
C GLY A 163 -17.42 12.47 10.81
N ARG A 164 -17.37 12.02 9.56
CA ARG A 164 -16.51 10.90 9.15
C ARG A 164 -15.77 11.24 7.88
N LEU A 165 -14.47 10.98 7.87
CA LEU A 165 -13.64 10.93 6.66
C LEU A 165 -13.24 9.48 6.41
N ARG A 166 -13.34 9.03 5.15
CA ARG A 166 -12.82 7.75 4.70
C ARG A 166 -11.74 8.02 3.67
N VAL A 167 -10.54 7.50 3.88
CA VAL A 167 -9.38 7.79 3.03
C VAL A 167 -8.73 6.48 2.59
N CYS A 168 -8.53 6.33 1.29
CA CYS A 168 -7.73 5.24 0.71
C CYS A 168 -7.05 5.71 -0.58
N PHE A 169 -6.13 4.90 -1.09
CA PHE A 169 -5.62 5.02 -2.44
C PHE A 169 -6.50 4.22 -3.41
N VAL A 170 -6.71 4.74 -4.62
CA VAL A 170 -7.40 4.02 -5.71
C VAL A 170 -6.59 2.78 -6.12
N GLU A 171 -5.28 2.95 -6.23
CA GLU A 171 -4.31 1.92 -6.59
C GLU A 171 -3.11 2.03 -5.64
N PRO A 172 -2.30 0.97 -5.45
CA PRO A 172 -1.09 1.04 -4.65
C PRO A 172 -0.21 2.22 -5.11
N PRO A 173 0.10 3.18 -4.22
CA PRO A 173 0.87 4.36 -4.61
C PRO A 173 2.32 3.97 -4.93
N TYR A 174 2.94 4.78 -5.79
CA TYR A 174 4.39 4.80 -5.86
C TYR A 174 4.93 5.31 -4.52
N PHE A 175 5.87 4.57 -3.95
CA PHE A 175 6.45 4.89 -2.67
C PHE A 175 7.95 4.60 -2.68
N GLN A 176 8.74 5.59 -2.28
CA GLN A 176 10.18 5.44 -2.11
C GLN A 176 10.63 6.14 -0.84
N MET A 177 11.59 5.55 -0.13
CA MET A 177 12.30 6.20 0.97
C MET A 177 13.75 5.73 1.03
N THR A 178 14.58 6.48 1.75
CA THR A 178 15.94 6.06 2.07
C THR A 178 16.05 5.73 3.55
N VAL A 179 16.40 4.48 3.85
CA VAL A 179 16.61 4.00 5.22
C VAL A 179 18.10 3.82 5.48
N LYS A 180 18.64 4.56 6.44
CA LYS A 180 20.05 4.50 6.88
C LYS A 180 20.13 4.01 8.32
N PRO A 181 21.01 3.05 8.64
CA PRO A 181 21.26 2.70 10.02
C PRO A 181 21.92 3.84 10.81
N ILE A 182 21.51 4.02 12.07
CA ILE A 182 22.25 4.83 13.03
C ILE A 182 23.09 3.90 13.90
N PHE A 183 24.40 4.04 13.78
CA PHE A 183 25.36 3.23 14.53
C PHE A 183 25.43 3.69 15.99
N THR A 184 25.13 2.79 16.92
CA THR A 184 25.34 3.02 18.36
C THR A 184 26.42 2.12 18.95
N HIS A 185 26.71 0.97 18.34
CA HIS A 185 27.64 -0.04 18.88
C HIS A 185 28.55 -0.71 17.83
N GLY A 186 28.78 -0.07 16.68
CA GLY A 186 29.76 -0.55 15.68
C GLY A 186 29.36 -1.79 14.88
N LEU A 187 28.08 -2.19 14.89
CA LEU A 187 27.51 -3.15 13.94
C LEU A 187 26.62 -2.44 12.93
N ASP A 188 26.73 -2.82 11.66
CA ASP A 188 25.90 -2.33 10.58
C ASP A 188 24.51 -3.00 10.62
N VAL A 189 23.41 -2.24 10.50
CA VAL A 189 22.06 -2.84 10.47
C VAL A 189 21.81 -3.62 9.17
N THR A 190 22.61 -3.40 8.14
CA THR A 190 22.64 -4.27 6.94
C THR A 190 23.11 -5.68 7.28
N GLU A 191 23.82 -5.87 8.41
CA GLU A 191 24.20 -7.17 8.94
C GLU A 191 23.13 -7.79 9.84
N LEU A 192 22.04 -7.08 10.14
CA LEU A 192 20.93 -7.61 10.95
C LEU A 192 19.88 -8.25 10.04
N PRO A 193 19.90 -9.60 9.86
CA PRO A 193 18.98 -10.29 8.98
C PRO A 193 17.54 -10.01 9.38
N GLY A 194 16.70 -9.66 8.40
CA GLY A 194 15.27 -9.45 8.58
C GLY A 194 14.84 -8.04 9.00
N ILE A 195 15.76 -7.09 9.18
CA ILE A 195 15.43 -5.64 9.30
C ILE A 195 15.69 -4.93 7.96
N ALA A 196 16.80 -5.24 7.28
CA ALA A 196 17.09 -4.70 5.95
C ALA A 196 15.95 -5.03 4.98
N GLY A 197 15.35 -3.99 4.37
CA GLY A 197 14.20 -4.11 3.46
C GLY A 197 12.87 -4.48 4.12
N TRP A 198 12.82 -4.68 5.45
CA TRP A 198 11.53 -4.92 6.13
C TRP A 198 10.63 -3.70 6.03
N LEU A 199 11.16 -2.48 6.20
CA LEU A 199 10.35 -1.27 6.18
C LEU A 199 9.71 -1.05 4.80
N ASP A 200 10.46 -1.25 3.72
CA ASP A 200 9.94 -1.18 2.35
C ASP A 200 8.82 -2.20 2.14
N LYS A 201 9.06 -3.46 2.57
CA LYS A 201 8.06 -4.53 2.48
C LYS A 201 6.84 -4.28 3.36
N LEU A 202 7.02 -3.72 4.56
CA LEU A 202 5.93 -3.35 5.46
C LEU A 202 5.03 -2.35 4.78
N LEU A 203 5.60 -1.32 4.15
CA LEU A 203 4.83 -0.27 3.48
C LEU A 203 4.11 -0.80 2.26
N SER A 204 4.76 -1.63 1.44
CA SER A 204 4.07 -2.30 0.32
C SER A 204 2.86 -3.11 0.81
N ILE A 205 3.03 -3.91 1.89
CA ILE A 205 1.94 -4.70 2.46
C ILE A 205 0.85 -3.81 3.07
N ALA A 206 1.24 -2.76 3.81
CA ALA A 206 0.32 -1.83 4.43
C ALA A 206 -0.57 -1.14 3.38
N PHE A 207 0.04 -0.62 2.31
CA PHE A 207 -0.73 -0.03 1.22
C PHE A 207 -1.62 -1.07 0.54
N GLU A 208 -1.07 -2.19 0.07
CA GLU A 208 -1.82 -3.24 -0.65
C GLU A 208 -3.00 -3.81 0.16
N GLN A 209 -2.86 -3.96 1.48
CA GLN A 209 -3.82 -4.70 2.30
C GLN A 209 -4.74 -3.84 3.15
N THR A 210 -4.44 -2.56 3.37
CA THR A 210 -5.22 -1.74 4.34
C THR A 210 -5.55 -0.33 3.90
N LEU A 211 -4.79 0.25 2.97
CA LEU A 211 -4.95 1.65 2.55
C LEU A 211 -5.30 1.78 1.06
N VAL A 212 -5.57 0.68 0.37
CA VAL A 212 -6.03 0.67 -1.03
C VAL A 212 -7.47 0.17 -1.07
N GLU A 213 -8.27 0.74 -1.98
CA GLU A 213 -9.66 0.32 -2.23
C GLU A 213 -9.76 -1.21 -2.36
N PRO A 214 -10.72 -1.87 -1.69
CA PRO A 214 -11.85 -1.32 -0.93
C PRO A 214 -11.59 -1.04 0.57
N ASN A 215 -10.36 -1.22 1.05
CA ASN A 215 -10.01 -0.93 2.44
C ASN A 215 -9.80 0.56 2.63
N MET A 216 -10.37 1.14 3.69
CA MET A 216 -10.31 2.58 3.96
C MET A 216 -9.89 2.87 5.39
N LEU A 217 -9.02 3.87 5.55
CA LEU A 217 -8.79 4.51 6.83
C LEU A 217 -10.01 5.38 7.14
N VAL A 218 -10.72 5.05 8.21
CA VAL A 218 -11.89 5.81 8.68
C VAL A 218 -11.48 6.66 9.87
N VAL A 219 -11.66 7.95 9.71
CA VAL A 219 -11.38 9.00 10.69
C VAL A 219 -12.70 9.55 11.19
N ASP A 220 -12.95 9.40 12.48
CA ASP A 220 -14.01 10.06 13.23
C ASP A 220 -13.53 11.45 13.62
N VAL A 221 -14.07 12.46 12.94
CA VAL A 221 -13.59 13.85 13.06
C VAL A 221 -14.07 14.48 14.37
N GLU A 222 -15.23 14.07 14.89
CA GLU A 222 -15.72 14.53 16.19
C GLU A 222 -14.76 14.09 17.30
N LYS A 223 -14.32 12.83 17.26
CA LYS A 223 -13.33 12.30 18.20
C LYS A 223 -11.94 12.88 18.00
N PHE A 224 -11.55 13.16 16.77
CA PHE A 224 -10.25 13.76 16.47
C PHE A 224 -10.10 15.17 17.05
N VAL A 225 -11.17 15.97 16.99
CA VAL A 225 -11.19 17.34 17.52
C VAL A 225 -11.53 17.38 19.01
N SER A 226 -12.09 16.29 19.56
CA SER A 226 -12.37 16.17 20.99
C SER A 226 -11.08 16.30 21.81
N PRO A 227 -11.12 17.02 22.96
CA PRO A 227 -10.00 17.06 23.89
C PRO A 227 -9.77 15.72 24.62
N GLU A 228 -10.73 14.80 24.55
CA GLU A 228 -10.65 13.47 25.16
C GLU A 228 -9.78 12.53 24.31
N GLN A 229 -8.95 11.71 24.96
CA GLN A 229 -8.06 10.75 24.27
C GLN A 229 -8.81 9.48 23.85
N GLU A 230 -9.78 9.63 22.95
CA GLU A 230 -10.46 8.50 22.32
C GLU A 230 -9.76 8.04 21.04
N PRO A 231 -9.86 6.75 20.67
CA PRO A 231 -9.43 6.29 19.35
C PRO A 231 -10.32 6.91 18.28
N TRP A 232 -9.74 7.88 17.56
CA TRP A 232 -10.42 8.66 16.52
C TRP A 232 -10.28 8.05 15.12
N PHE A 233 -9.48 7.00 14.94
CA PHE A 233 -9.37 6.30 13.66
C PHE A 233 -9.56 4.80 13.83
N LYS A 234 -10.04 4.17 12.75
CA LYS A 234 -10.03 2.73 12.55
C LYS A 234 -9.74 2.43 11.09
N VAL A 235 -9.20 1.26 10.80
CA VAL A 235 -9.15 0.75 9.42
C VAL A 235 -10.45 -0.03 9.21
N ASP A 236 -11.29 0.47 8.32
CA ASP A 236 -12.52 -0.19 7.91
C ASP A 236 -12.15 -1.16 6.79
N GLU A 237 -11.73 -2.34 7.22
CA GLU A 237 -11.54 -3.49 6.33
C GLU A 237 -12.94 -3.94 5.91
N LYS A 238 -13.31 -3.73 4.65
CA LYS A 238 -14.62 -4.16 4.15
C LYS A 238 -14.74 -5.67 4.36
N ASP A 239 -15.84 -6.10 4.97
CA ASP A 239 -16.08 -7.52 5.18
C ASP A 239 -15.99 -8.26 3.83
N PRO A 240 -15.28 -9.40 3.78
CA PRO A 240 -15.16 -10.17 2.55
C PRO A 240 -16.54 -10.63 2.08
N VAL A 241 -16.80 -10.42 0.79
CA VAL A 241 -18.04 -10.88 0.14
C VAL A 241 -18.06 -12.41 0.07
N ALA A 242 -16.89 -13.04 -0.02
CA ALA A 242 -16.72 -14.49 0.02
C ALA A 242 -15.32 -14.88 0.51
N TYR A 243 -15.09 -16.17 0.73
CA TYR A 243 -13.76 -16.71 1.00
C TYR A 243 -13.38 -17.74 -0.06
N ALA A 244 -12.21 -17.58 -0.68
CA ALA A 244 -11.57 -18.62 -1.46
C ALA A 244 -10.91 -19.63 -0.52
N LYS A 245 -11.37 -20.88 -0.54
CA LYS A 245 -10.75 -22.00 0.14
C LYS A 245 -9.70 -22.63 -0.78
N ILE A 246 -8.43 -22.58 -0.39
CA ILE A 246 -7.31 -23.12 -1.16
C ILE A 246 -6.68 -24.26 -0.36
N GLU A 247 -6.75 -25.47 -0.89
CA GLU A 247 -6.12 -26.64 -0.31
C GLU A 247 -4.88 -27.00 -1.13
N ILE A 248 -3.70 -26.87 -0.51
CA ILE A 248 -2.43 -27.31 -1.09
C ILE A 248 -2.15 -28.71 -0.57
N VAL A 249 -2.44 -29.71 -1.40
CA VAL A 249 -2.40 -31.13 -1.00
C VAL A 249 -0.98 -31.69 -1.13
N GLU A 250 -0.51 -31.87 -2.37
CA GLU A 250 0.78 -32.50 -2.66
C GLU A 250 1.31 -32.09 -4.05
N ALA A 251 2.60 -32.36 -4.27
CA ALA A 251 3.23 -32.36 -5.59
C ALA A 251 4.01 -33.67 -5.78
N ALA A 252 4.28 -34.03 -7.02
CA ALA A 252 5.03 -35.22 -7.40
C ALA A 252 6.02 -34.90 -8.53
N ASP A 253 7.01 -35.79 -8.71
CA ASP A 253 7.98 -35.74 -9.81
C ASP A 253 8.73 -34.41 -9.94
N MET A 254 9.03 -33.77 -8.81
CA MET A 254 9.81 -32.53 -8.85
C MET A 254 11.25 -32.80 -9.28
N LYS A 255 11.83 -31.84 -10.00
CA LYS A 255 13.25 -31.90 -10.37
C LYS A 255 14.11 -31.66 -9.12
N PRO A 256 15.18 -32.46 -8.92
CA PRO A 256 16.20 -32.16 -7.92
C PRO A 256 16.80 -30.78 -8.16
N SER A 257 16.83 -29.93 -7.12
CA SER A 257 17.53 -28.63 -7.16
C SER A 257 18.83 -28.69 -6.35
N ASP A 258 18.86 -29.48 -5.27
CA ASP A 258 20.03 -29.60 -4.41
C ASP A 258 21.08 -30.58 -4.96
N LEU A 259 22.35 -30.33 -4.61
CA LEU A 259 23.48 -31.25 -4.78
C LEU A 259 23.26 -32.64 -4.14
N ASN A 260 22.34 -32.74 -3.18
CA ASN A 260 22.00 -33.99 -2.51
C ASN A 260 20.99 -34.86 -3.31
N GLY A 261 20.50 -34.37 -4.45
CA GLY A 261 19.52 -35.06 -5.31
C GLY A 261 18.07 -34.91 -4.86
N PHE A 262 17.78 -34.05 -3.88
CA PHE A 262 16.44 -33.74 -3.38
C PHE A 262 16.13 -32.24 -3.53
N ALA A 263 15.02 -31.81 -2.94
CA ALA A 263 14.60 -30.43 -2.82
C ALA A 263 13.96 -30.22 -1.44
N ASP A 264 13.91 -28.97 -0.99
CA ASP A 264 13.18 -28.49 0.18
C ASP A 264 11.95 -27.64 -0.27
N PRO A 265 10.94 -28.24 -0.95
CA PRO A 265 9.87 -27.49 -1.57
C PRO A 265 8.90 -26.83 -0.61
N TYR A 266 8.46 -25.64 -1.02
CA TYR A 266 7.31 -24.95 -0.48
C TYR A 266 6.52 -24.28 -1.58
N VAL A 267 5.23 -24.06 -1.32
CA VAL A 267 4.34 -23.33 -2.22
C VAL A 267 4.19 -21.92 -1.69
N LYS A 268 4.32 -20.94 -2.58
CA LYS A 268 3.94 -19.55 -2.36
C LYS A 268 2.85 -19.23 -3.36
N GLY A 269 1.81 -18.52 -2.92
CA GLY A 269 0.81 -18.04 -3.86
C GLY A 269 0.25 -16.70 -3.47
N HIS A 270 -0.53 -16.13 -4.39
CA HIS A 270 -1.31 -14.94 -4.10
C HIS A 270 -2.63 -14.94 -4.87
N LEU A 271 -3.64 -14.33 -4.26
CA LEU A 271 -4.94 -14.05 -4.86
C LEU A 271 -5.23 -12.57 -4.61
N GLY A 272 -5.17 -11.76 -5.68
CA GLY A 272 -5.11 -10.31 -5.54
C GLY A 272 -3.89 -9.88 -4.69
N GLY A 273 -4.12 -9.05 -3.67
CA GLY A 273 -3.11 -8.60 -2.70
C GLY A 273 -2.83 -9.57 -1.52
N TYR A 274 -3.60 -10.66 -1.39
CA TYR A 274 -3.39 -11.64 -0.33
C TYR A 274 -2.35 -12.68 -0.74
N ARG A 275 -1.28 -12.81 0.05
CA ARG A 275 -0.20 -13.78 -0.17
C ARG A 275 -0.24 -14.88 0.87
N PHE A 276 0.02 -16.11 0.45
CA PHE A 276 0.13 -17.28 1.34
C PHE A 276 1.39 -18.08 1.03
N ARG A 277 1.80 -18.90 2.01
CA ARG A 277 2.96 -19.79 1.89
C ARG A 277 2.75 -21.04 2.74
N THR A 278 3.04 -22.21 2.19
CA THR A 278 3.07 -23.47 2.95
C THR A 278 4.35 -23.64 3.75
N LYS A 279 4.36 -24.62 4.64
CA LYS A 279 5.57 -25.12 5.28
C LYS A 279 6.51 -25.72 4.23
N ILE A 280 7.79 -25.64 4.54
CA ILE A 280 8.85 -26.27 3.76
C ILE A 280 8.87 -27.75 4.11
N GLN A 281 8.72 -28.61 3.12
CA GLN A 281 8.95 -30.04 3.27
C GLN A 281 10.39 -30.34 2.90
N LYS A 282 11.15 -30.99 3.78
CA LYS A 282 12.59 -31.15 3.59
C LYS A 282 12.94 -32.42 2.82
N LYS A 283 13.95 -32.34 1.95
CA LYS A 283 14.60 -33.46 1.25
C LYS A 283 13.59 -34.39 0.58
N THR A 284 12.69 -33.84 -0.22
CA THR A 284 11.66 -34.61 -0.92
C THR A 284 11.36 -34.06 -2.31
N LEU A 285 11.13 -34.96 -3.25
CA LEU A 285 10.64 -34.64 -4.60
C LEU A 285 9.13 -34.90 -4.75
N ALA A 286 8.49 -35.41 -3.69
CA ALA A 286 7.06 -35.67 -3.61
C ALA A 286 6.48 -35.09 -2.31
N PRO A 287 6.47 -33.76 -2.15
CA PRO A 287 5.99 -33.12 -0.92
C PRO A 287 4.49 -33.31 -0.73
N LYS A 288 4.08 -33.58 0.51
CA LYS A 288 2.68 -33.52 0.96
C LYS A 288 2.55 -32.40 1.98
N TRP A 289 1.86 -31.32 1.63
CA TRP A 289 1.66 -30.18 2.53
C TRP A 289 0.38 -30.35 3.36
N GLN A 290 -0.73 -30.71 2.70
CA GLN A 290 -2.05 -30.82 3.32
C GLN A 290 -2.43 -29.56 4.11
N GLU A 291 -2.15 -28.40 3.52
CA GLU A 291 -2.41 -27.10 4.15
C GLU A 291 -3.60 -26.40 3.49
N GLU A 292 -4.47 -25.84 4.32
CA GLU A 292 -5.64 -25.09 3.90
C GLU A 292 -5.44 -23.60 4.18
N PHE A 293 -5.72 -22.77 3.18
CA PHE A 293 -5.74 -21.31 3.29
C PHE A 293 -7.14 -20.81 2.95
N ARG A 294 -7.65 -19.89 3.79
CA ARG A 294 -8.92 -19.20 3.55
C ARG A 294 -8.61 -17.75 3.22
N ILE A 295 -8.76 -17.38 1.95
CA ILE A 295 -8.43 -16.04 1.46
C ILE A 295 -9.72 -15.23 1.26
N PRO A 296 -9.85 -14.05 1.89
CA PRO A 296 -11.00 -13.18 1.68
C PRO A 296 -11.07 -12.62 0.25
N ILE A 297 -12.25 -12.62 -0.35
CA ILE A 297 -12.58 -11.95 -1.62
C ILE A 297 -13.38 -10.70 -1.29
N ILE A 298 -12.78 -9.53 -1.52
CA ILE A 298 -13.40 -8.25 -1.10
C ILE A 298 -14.30 -7.64 -2.20
N THR A 299 -14.04 -7.95 -3.46
CA THR A 299 -14.90 -7.60 -4.60
C THR A 299 -14.79 -8.65 -5.72
N TRP A 300 -15.86 -8.81 -6.49
CA TRP A 300 -15.89 -9.64 -7.69
C TRP A 300 -15.36 -8.91 -8.93
N ASP A 301 -15.28 -7.59 -8.87
CA ASP A 301 -14.88 -6.74 -9.99
C ASP A 301 -13.35 -6.68 -10.18
N SER A 302 -12.58 -7.08 -9.16
CA SER A 302 -11.12 -7.17 -9.25
C SER A 302 -10.70 -8.45 -9.97
N ASN A 303 -9.57 -8.38 -10.70
CA ASN A 303 -9.00 -9.54 -11.37
C ASN A 303 -8.37 -10.50 -10.33
N ASN A 304 -9.23 -11.32 -9.73
CA ASN A 304 -8.90 -12.26 -8.66
C ASN A 304 -8.15 -13.48 -9.22
N VAL A 305 -6.98 -13.29 -9.83
CA VAL A 305 -6.19 -14.41 -10.36
C VAL A 305 -5.41 -15.05 -9.23
N LEU A 306 -5.58 -16.37 -9.07
CA LEU A 306 -4.76 -17.17 -8.15
C LEU A 306 -3.46 -17.52 -8.87
N VAL A 307 -2.35 -17.02 -8.34
CA VAL A 307 -1.02 -17.38 -8.81
C VAL A 307 -0.38 -18.27 -7.76
N ILE A 308 0.15 -19.40 -8.20
CA ILE A 308 0.83 -20.38 -7.34
C ILE A 308 2.22 -20.61 -7.91
N GLU A 309 3.21 -20.55 -7.06
CA GLU A 309 4.61 -20.73 -7.37
C GLU A 309 5.20 -21.75 -6.40
N VAL A 310 5.79 -22.81 -6.94
CA VAL A 310 6.54 -23.80 -6.15
C VAL A 310 8.01 -23.38 -6.16
N ARG A 311 8.62 -23.30 -4.98
CA ARG A 311 10.01 -22.91 -4.80
C ARG A 311 10.77 -23.91 -3.96
N ASP A 312 12.07 -24.00 -4.20
CA ASP A 312 12.99 -24.70 -3.34
C ASP A 312 13.57 -23.76 -2.27
N LYS A 313 13.60 -24.19 -1.00
CA LYS A 313 14.21 -23.40 0.06
C LYS A 313 15.70 -23.67 0.11
N ASP A 314 16.47 -22.68 -0.32
CA ASP A 314 17.91 -22.78 -0.35
C ASP A 314 18.62 -21.90 0.68
N ARG A 315 19.91 -22.15 0.88
CA ARG A 315 20.71 -21.48 1.91
C ARG A 315 21.08 -20.04 1.56
N PHE A 316 21.10 -19.69 0.27
CA PHE A 316 21.51 -18.36 -0.23
C PHE A 316 20.48 -17.71 -1.16
N TYR A 317 19.85 -18.46 -2.07
CA TYR A 317 18.81 -17.95 -2.98
C TYR A 317 17.81 -19.07 -3.26
N ASP A 318 16.50 -18.80 -3.11
CA ASP A 318 15.46 -19.81 -3.33
C ASP A 318 15.20 -20.00 -4.84
N ASP A 319 15.34 -21.23 -5.35
CA ASP A 319 15.08 -21.57 -6.75
C ASP A 319 13.58 -21.69 -7.07
N ILE A 320 13.18 -21.25 -8.26
CA ILE A 320 11.81 -21.38 -8.74
C ILE A 320 11.67 -22.72 -9.47
N LEU A 321 10.82 -23.61 -8.93
CA LEU A 321 10.58 -24.95 -9.48
C LEU A 321 9.41 -24.97 -10.47
N GLY A 322 8.45 -24.04 -10.35
CA GLY A 322 7.35 -23.89 -11.30
C GLY A 322 6.37 -22.76 -10.93
N ILE A 323 5.69 -22.21 -11.94
CA ILE A 323 4.67 -21.15 -11.79
C ILE A 323 3.39 -21.60 -12.51
N ASN A 324 2.25 -21.50 -11.82
CA ASN A 324 0.92 -21.74 -12.38
C ASN A 324 0.01 -20.53 -12.15
N PHE A 325 -0.79 -20.21 -13.17
CA PHE A 325 -1.79 -19.15 -13.14
C PHE A 325 -3.18 -19.76 -13.27
N ILE A 326 -4.07 -19.48 -12.32
CA ILE A 326 -5.46 -19.95 -12.33
C ILE A 326 -6.37 -18.72 -12.28
N SER A 327 -7.09 -18.45 -13.37
CA SER A 327 -8.10 -17.39 -13.41
C SER A 327 -9.37 -17.82 -12.66
N THR A 328 -9.89 -16.97 -11.78
CA THR A 328 -11.11 -17.24 -10.99
C THR A 328 -12.38 -17.47 -11.80
N TRP A 329 -12.44 -17.06 -13.08
CA TRP A 329 -13.54 -17.39 -13.99
C TRP A 329 -13.75 -18.91 -14.20
N LEU A 330 -12.72 -19.73 -13.93
CA LEU A 330 -12.83 -21.20 -13.92
C LEU A 330 -13.34 -21.76 -12.58
N ILE A 331 -13.22 -21.01 -11.48
CA ILE A 331 -13.68 -21.43 -10.15
C ILE A 331 -15.21 -21.32 -10.04
N GLY A 332 -15.81 -20.39 -10.80
CA GLY A 332 -17.26 -20.25 -10.94
C GLY A 332 -17.97 -21.44 -11.62
N VAL A 333 -17.24 -22.39 -12.21
CA VAL A 333 -17.81 -23.60 -12.84
C VAL A 333 -17.95 -24.77 -11.85
N CYS A 334 -17.30 -24.73 -10.69
CA CYS A 334 -17.44 -25.77 -9.66
C CYS A 334 -18.40 -25.40 -8.51
N ALA A 335 -19.00 -24.20 -8.55
CA ALA A 335 -19.95 -23.72 -7.54
C ALA A 335 -21.41 -23.71 -8.05
N SER A 336 -21.77 -24.68 -8.91
CA SER A 336 -23.16 -24.93 -9.28
C SER A 336 -23.46 -26.44 -9.20
N SER A 337 -24.07 -26.84 -8.09
CA SER A 337 -24.99 -27.97 -8.02
C SER A 337 -26.25 -27.50 -7.29
#